data_AF-A0A352MY36-F1
#
_entry.id   AF-A0A352MY36-F1
#
_cell.length_a   1.000
_cell.length_b   1.000
_cell.length_c   1.000
_cell.angle_alpha   90.00
_cell.angle_beta   90.00
_cell.angle_gamma   90.00
#
_symmetry.space_group_name_H-M   'P 1'
#
loop_
_entity.id
_entity.type
_entity.pdbx_description
1 polymer ?
#
loop_
_entity_poly.entity_id
_entity_poly.type
_entity_poly.pdbx_seq_one_letter_code
_entity_poly.pdbx_strand_id
1 'polypeptide(L)'
;MNFLKKHYEKIILAVFLLVFIVSLVLLIFALSKSMDIKEEELRFPTKAPDYKKINIDEINYKKTLEAEKKWNPGAPRVQGDKNFTDLLAPYAISRCPNSDCRKLIPASSFVDNGSCPLCRGPLRAIEGSGPVDPNVIDSNRNGIPDVVEKELGLDPTDPDSAEKTDPSGFTYAEKLNELRLRKLPSAEMGKYLKDPKFHPAYAKRLYIESIKRSMLPIKLIKVTPHGEDTKTWTIQMDETMPNGSVKTRFYKQGNVLTFNERKYEIKNIKFEIIEEKVDRRENSQTIKKTVYNITLQEEDGSMITGTEKKEIWESKENAKIVDRFTNKEYMVSVNEDIAVGDSKAGEEKYKVKIINSAKKKVVLLRLSDNTEYELLPGERKENVPAAVNPGMPPGAMPPGAMPPGAMPPGAMQPGAMQPVMPPVE
;
A
#
# COMPACT_ATOMS: atom_id res chain seq x y z
N MET A 1 -42.53 -67.23 30.64
CA MET A 1 -43.09 -66.48 29.48
C MET A 1 -44.63 -66.46 29.37
N ASN A 2 -45.41 -67.03 30.31
CA ASN A 2 -46.90 -67.01 30.20
C ASN A 2 -47.60 -65.88 30.98
N PHE A 3 -46.99 -65.30 32.02
CA PHE A 3 -47.62 -64.23 32.82
C PHE A 3 -47.64 -62.88 32.09
N LEU A 4 -46.50 -62.47 31.51
CA LEU A 4 -46.38 -61.26 30.69
C LEU A 4 -47.34 -61.26 29.51
N LYS A 5 -47.54 -62.39 28.84
CA LYS A 5 -48.44 -62.50 27.68
C LYS A 5 -49.93 -62.45 28.07
N LYS A 6 -50.28 -62.89 29.29
CA LYS A 6 -51.65 -62.97 29.80
C LYS A 6 -52.15 -61.68 30.45
N HIS A 7 -51.24 -60.81 30.90
CA HIS A 7 -51.56 -59.55 31.58
C HIS A 7 -50.89 -58.31 30.93
N TYR A 8 -50.38 -58.45 29.70
CA TYR A 8 -49.71 -57.38 28.96
C TYR A 8 -50.54 -56.08 28.89
N GLU A 9 -51.85 -56.19 28.67
CA GLU A 9 -52.77 -55.06 28.63
C GLU A 9 -52.81 -54.29 29.96
N LYS A 10 -52.84 -55.00 31.10
CA LYS A 10 -52.84 -54.38 32.44
C LYS A 10 -51.50 -53.73 32.76
N ILE A 11 -50.40 -54.32 32.29
CA ILE A 11 -49.05 -53.77 32.45
C ILE A 11 -48.91 -52.48 31.63
N ILE A 12 -49.36 -52.48 30.37
CA ILE A 12 -49.39 -51.27 29.54
C ILE A 12 -50.22 -50.18 30.20
N LEU A 13 -51.42 -50.52 30.69
CA LEU A 13 -52.31 -49.54 31.31
C LEU A 13 -51.72 -48.97 32.61
N ALA A 14 -51.04 -49.80 33.40
CA ALA A 14 -50.31 -49.34 34.58
C ALA A 14 -49.13 -48.42 34.23
N VAL A 15 -48.39 -48.72 33.16
CA VAL A 15 -47.30 -47.87 32.67
C VAL A 15 -47.85 -46.53 32.16
N PHE A 16 -48.94 -46.53 31.38
CA PHE A 16 -49.56 -45.28 30.94
C PHE A 16 -50.10 -44.45 32.10
N LEU A 17 -50.73 -45.08 33.10
CA LEU A 17 -51.18 -44.38 34.30
C LEU A 17 -49.99 -43.75 35.05
N LEU A 18 -48.88 -44.47 35.18
CA LEU A 18 -47.67 -43.97 35.82
C LEU A 18 -47.08 -42.79 35.05
N VAL A 19 -46.98 -42.87 33.72
CA VAL A 19 -46.53 -41.76 32.87
C VAL A 19 -47.47 -40.56 33.03
N PHE A 20 -48.78 -40.79 33.08
CA PHE A 20 -49.75 -39.71 33.26
C PHE A 20 -49.62 -39.03 34.62
N ILE A 21 -49.46 -39.80 35.70
CA ILE A 21 -49.25 -39.26 37.05
C ILE A 21 -47.95 -38.45 37.10
N VAL A 22 -46.85 -38.97 36.55
CA VAL A 22 -45.57 -38.24 36.50
C VAL A 22 -45.70 -36.95 35.68
N SER A 23 -46.39 -37.00 34.54
CA SER A 23 -46.65 -35.81 33.73
C SER A 23 -47.44 -34.75 34.49
N LEU A 24 -48.44 -35.16 35.26
CA LEU A 24 -49.28 -34.28 36.07
C LEU A 24 -48.48 -33.62 37.21
N VAL A 25 -47.61 -34.37 37.87
CA VAL A 25 -46.70 -33.84 38.89
C VAL A 25 -45.72 -32.82 38.30
N LEU A 26 -45.15 -33.13 37.12
CA LEU A 26 -44.27 -32.18 36.42
C LEU A 26 -45.00 -30.89 36.02
N LEU A 27 -46.26 -31.00 35.60
CA LEU A 27 -47.10 -29.85 35.27
C LEU A 27 -47.38 -28.97 36.49
N ILE A 28 -47.71 -29.58 37.63
CA ILE A 28 -47.92 -28.87 38.90
C ILE A 28 -46.63 -28.15 39.32
N PHE A 29 -45.47 -28.80 39.18
CA PHE A 29 -44.18 -28.20 39.54
C PHE A 29 -43.77 -27.06 38.60
N ALA A 30 -44.13 -27.14 37.32
CA ALA A 30 -43.91 -26.06 36.37
C ALA A 30 -44.82 -24.85 36.66
N LEU A 31 -46.09 -25.11 37.02
CA LEU A 31 -47.05 -24.09 37.41
C LEU A 31 -46.67 -23.39 38.73
N SER A 32 -46.19 -24.14 39.74
CA SER A 32 -45.74 -23.53 40.99
C SER A 32 -44.54 -22.62 40.77
N LYS A 33 -43.60 -23.01 39.90
CA LYS A 33 -42.47 -22.17 39.51
C LYS A 33 -42.87 -20.92 38.72
N SER A 34 -43.94 -20.99 37.91
CA SER A 34 -44.39 -19.81 37.15
C SER A 34 -45.14 -18.80 38.02
N MET A 35 -45.72 -19.24 39.15
CA MET A 35 -46.40 -18.35 40.09
C MET A 35 -45.43 -17.53 40.97
N ASP A 36 -44.16 -17.95 41.10
CA ASP A 36 -43.14 -17.25 41.90
C ASP A 36 -42.34 -16.19 41.11
N ILE A 37 -42.63 -16.00 39.82
CA ILE A 37 -41.91 -15.01 39.00
C ILE A 37 -42.37 -13.60 39.39
N LYS A 38 -41.57 -12.92 40.18
CA LYS A 38 -41.80 -11.52 40.56
C LYS A 38 -41.41 -10.58 39.42
N GLU A 39 -42.08 -9.43 39.33
CA GLU A 39 -41.79 -8.40 38.32
C GLU A 39 -40.32 -7.94 38.38
N GLU A 40 -39.69 -7.98 39.56
CA GLU A 40 -38.27 -7.64 39.73
C GLU A 40 -37.32 -8.59 38.99
N GLU A 41 -37.67 -9.87 38.84
CA GLU A 41 -36.86 -10.86 38.11
C GLU A 41 -36.99 -10.72 36.59
N LEU A 42 -38.02 -10.01 36.12
CA LEU A 42 -38.24 -9.68 34.71
C LEU A 42 -37.54 -8.38 34.31
N ARG A 43 -36.99 -7.62 35.26
CA ARG A 43 -36.23 -6.40 34.98
C ARG A 43 -34.81 -6.77 34.57
N PHE A 44 -34.38 -6.23 33.42
CA PHE A 44 -32.99 -6.31 33.04
C PHE A 44 -32.12 -5.70 34.15
N PRO A 45 -30.98 -6.30 34.51
CA PRO A 45 -30.06 -5.69 35.46
C PRO A 45 -29.62 -4.33 34.91
N THR A 46 -30.09 -3.26 35.54
CA THR A 46 -29.72 -1.90 35.16
C THR A 46 -28.28 -1.66 35.57
N LYS A 47 -27.36 -1.71 34.61
CA LYS A 47 -25.98 -1.28 34.84
C LYS A 47 -25.96 0.23 35.09
N ALA A 48 -25.11 0.67 36.00
CA ALA A 48 -24.87 2.10 36.20
C ALA A 48 -24.38 2.75 34.88
N PRO A 49 -24.75 4.01 34.62
CA PRO A 49 -24.34 4.72 33.40
C PRO A 49 -22.82 4.81 33.24
N ASP A 50 -22.36 4.79 31.99
CA ASP A 50 -20.95 4.75 31.58
C ASP A 50 -20.23 6.09 31.76
N TYR A 51 -20.97 7.12 32.15
CA TYR A 51 -20.47 8.47 32.38
C TYR A 51 -20.50 8.81 33.87
N LYS A 52 -19.48 9.53 34.33
CA LYS A 52 -19.52 10.16 35.66
C LYS A 52 -20.61 11.23 35.65
N LYS A 53 -21.45 11.28 36.68
CA LYS A 53 -22.34 12.43 36.87
C LYS A 53 -21.46 13.65 37.09
N ILE A 54 -21.49 14.57 36.13
CA ILE A 54 -20.77 15.84 36.23
C ILE A 54 -21.74 16.84 36.84
N ASN A 55 -21.30 17.60 37.84
CA ASN A 55 -22.06 18.73 38.33
C ASN A 55 -21.97 19.84 37.28
N ILE A 56 -23.11 20.21 36.69
CA ILE A 56 -23.20 21.16 35.57
C ILE A 56 -22.65 22.53 35.98
N ASP A 57 -22.84 22.90 37.25
CA ASP A 57 -22.44 24.19 37.81
C ASP A 57 -20.91 24.32 37.98
N GLU A 58 -20.18 23.20 37.97
CA GLU A 58 -18.72 23.16 38.10
C GLU A 58 -18.00 23.12 36.72
N ILE A 59 -18.75 23.05 35.62
CA ILE A 59 -18.17 22.95 34.27
C ILE A 59 -17.82 24.34 33.74
N ASN A 60 -16.53 24.61 33.56
CA ASN A 60 -16.08 25.78 32.81
C ASN A 60 -16.14 25.51 31.30
N TYR A 61 -17.30 25.73 30.70
CA TYR A 61 -17.55 25.50 29.28
C TYR A 61 -16.56 26.18 28.35
N LYS A 62 -16.11 27.40 28.69
CA LYS A 62 -15.17 28.17 27.86
C LYS A 62 -13.81 27.45 27.77
N LYS A 63 -13.29 26.99 28.90
CA LYS A 63 -12.04 26.22 28.96
C LYS A 63 -12.17 24.83 28.30
N THR A 64 -13.33 24.19 28.41
CA THR A 64 -13.60 22.89 27.76
C THR A 64 -13.70 22.99 26.24
N LEU A 65 -14.26 24.09 25.71
CA LEU A 65 -14.37 24.34 24.27
C LEU A 65 -13.05 24.85 23.65
N GLU A 66 -12.18 25.45 24.46
CA GLU A 66 -10.82 25.88 24.08
C GLU A 66 -9.78 24.74 24.13
N ALA A 67 -10.06 23.63 24.83
CA ALA A 67 -9.23 22.44 24.84
C ALA A 67 -9.26 21.73 23.46
N GLU A 68 -8.15 21.09 23.07
CA GLU A 68 -8.02 20.43 21.77
C GLU A 68 -9.25 19.59 21.41
N LYS A 69 -9.77 19.75 20.18
CA LYS A 69 -10.87 18.95 19.61
C LYS A 69 -10.42 17.51 19.29
N LYS A 70 -9.79 16.85 20.23
CA LYS A 70 -9.39 15.45 20.13
C LYS A 70 -10.38 14.61 20.91
N TRP A 71 -10.86 13.57 20.27
CA TRP A 71 -11.65 12.56 20.95
C TRP A 71 -10.75 11.80 21.91
N ASN A 72 -11.00 11.95 23.21
CA ASN A 72 -10.30 11.16 24.22
C ASN A 72 -10.96 9.78 24.24
N PRO A 73 -10.24 8.70 23.87
CA PRO A 73 -10.81 7.37 23.86
C PRO A 73 -11.29 7.00 25.27
N GLY A 74 -12.49 6.44 25.35
CA GLY A 74 -13.09 5.94 26.57
C GLY A 74 -12.19 4.92 27.25
N ALA A 75 -12.24 4.89 28.58
CA ALA A 75 -11.57 3.87 29.39
C ALA A 75 -12.60 2.83 29.88
N PRO A 76 -12.19 1.57 30.14
CA PRO A 76 -13.09 0.56 30.68
C PRO A 76 -13.66 0.98 32.04
N ARG A 77 -14.95 0.68 32.27
CA ARG A 77 -15.70 1.01 33.51
C ARG A 77 -15.09 0.37 34.77
N VAL A 78 -14.49 -0.81 34.60
CA VAL A 78 -13.80 -1.56 35.63
C VAL A 78 -12.35 -1.75 35.18
N GLN A 79 -11.40 -1.46 36.07
CA GLN A 79 -9.99 -1.61 35.76
C GLN A 79 -9.69 -3.07 35.39
N GLY A 80 -9.20 -3.28 34.16
CA GLY A 80 -8.91 -4.60 33.61
C GLY A 80 -10.00 -5.20 32.71
N ASP A 81 -11.15 -4.52 32.52
CA ASP A 81 -12.18 -5.02 31.60
C ASP A 81 -11.72 -4.89 30.14
N LYS A 82 -11.68 -6.02 29.43
CA LYS A 82 -11.15 -6.12 28.07
C LYS A 82 -12.19 -5.76 27.00
N ASN A 83 -13.47 -5.79 27.36
CA ASN A 83 -14.59 -5.64 26.44
C ASN A 83 -15.37 -4.36 26.75
N PHE A 84 -14.82 -3.22 26.35
CA PHE A 84 -15.52 -1.94 26.40
C PHE A 84 -15.63 -1.34 24.99
N THR A 85 -16.72 -0.61 24.76
CA THR A 85 -16.97 0.14 23.54
C THR A 85 -16.88 1.62 23.84
N ASP A 86 -16.23 2.35 22.95
CA ASP A 86 -16.41 3.78 22.86
C ASP A 86 -17.13 4.14 21.55
N LEU A 87 -17.80 5.30 21.49
CA LEU A 87 -18.60 5.72 20.33
C LEU A 87 -17.77 5.68 19.02
N LEU A 88 -16.47 6.00 19.12
CA LEU A 88 -15.54 6.02 17.99
C LEU A 88 -14.47 4.91 18.04
N ALA A 89 -14.41 4.12 19.11
CA ALA A 89 -13.46 3.01 19.23
C ALA A 89 -14.21 1.66 19.34
N PRO A 90 -14.45 0.98 18.21
CA PRO A 90 -15.00 -0.37 18.23
C PRO A 90 -13.97 -1.34 18.82
N TYR A 91 -14.42 -2.27 19.66
CA TYR A 91 -13.56 -3.37 20.11
C TYR A 91 -13.56 -4.50 19.08
N ALA A 92 -12.48 -5.27 19.02
CA ALA A 92 -12.32 -6.34 18.06
C ALA A 92 -13.40 -7.43 18.23
N ILE A 93 -14.12 -7.72 17.15
CA ILE A 93 -15.16 -8.76 17.09
C ILE A 93 -14.81 -9.78 16.01
N SER A 94 -15.21 -11.02 16.23
CA SER A 94 -15.09 -12.10 15.25
C SER A 94 -16.36 -12.94 15.23
N ARG A 95 -16.57 -13.65 14.12
CA ARG A 95 -17.76 -14.49 13.94
C ARG A 95 -17.52 -15.85 14.58
N CYS A 96 -18.46 -16.33 15.38
CA CYS A 96 -18.38 -17.66 15.98
C CYS A 96 -18.25 -18.74 14.87
N PRO A 97 -17.27 -19.64 14.95
CA PRO A 97 -17.02 -20.66 13.91
C PRO A 97 -18.04 -21.80 13.93
N ASN A 98 -18.80 -21.94 15.01
CA ASN A 98 -19.85 -22.96 15.12
C ASN A 98 -20.97 -22.66 14.10
N SER A 99 -21.30 -23.65 13.26
CA SER A 99 -22.26 -23.55 12.14
C SER A 99 -23.62 -23.03 12.57
N ASP A 100 -24.05 -23.44 13.76
CA ASP A 100 -25.38 -23.17 14.28
C ASP A 100 -25.48 -21.79 14.92
N CYS A 101 -24.34 -21.23 15.36
CA CYS A 101 -24.32 -19.92 16.00
C CYS A 101 -24.05 -18.81 14.99
N ARG A 102 -22.87 -18.79 14.36
CA ARG A 102 -22.40 -17.73 13.43
C ARG A 102 -22.66 -16.28 13.88
N LYS A 103 -22.92 -16.03 15.17
CA LYS A 103 -23.12 -14.71 15.75
C LYS A 103 -21.77 -14.01 15.95
N LEU A 104 -21.79 -12.67 15.93
CA LEU A 104 -20.62 -11.86 16.25
C LEU A 104 -20.36 -11.91 17.76
N ILE A 105 -19.14 -12.24 18.13
CA ILE A 105 -18.68 -12.35 19.51
C ILE A 105 -17.37 -11.56 19.68
N PRO A 106 -17.04 -11.09 20.89
CA PRO A 106 -15.77 -10.42 21.15
C PRO A 106 -14.58 -11.32 20.74
N ALA A 107 -13.59 -10.76 20.05
CA ALA A 107 -12.37 -11.49 19.68
C ALA A 107 -11.62 -12.01 20.92
N SER A 108 -11.76 -11.32 22.06
CA SER A 108 -11.26 -11.76 23.38
C SER A 108 -11.84 -13.09 23.88
N SER A 109 -12.95 -13.58 23.30
CA SER A 109 -13.52 -14.88 23.65
C SER A 109 -12.76 -16.06 23.03
N PHE A 110 -11.88 -15.79 22.06
CA PHE A 110 -11.04 -16.79 21.40
C PHE A 110 -9.75 -17.00 22.20
N VAL A 111 -9.86 -17.77 23.27
CA VAL A 111 -8.74 -18.22 24.10
C VAL A 111 -8.59 -19.73 24.01
N ASP A 112 -7.44 -20.26 24.45
CA ASP A 112 -7.26 -21.72 24.55
C ASP A 112 -8.30 -22.32 25.51
N ASN A 113 -9.00 -23.35 25.04
CA ASN A 113 -10.19 -23.94 25.70
C ASN A 113 -11.33 -22.93 25.96
N GLY A 114 -11.39 -21.85 25.18
CA GLY A 114 -12.47 -20.87 25.25
C GLY A 114 -13.83 -21.45 24.83
N SER A 115 -14.90 -20.78 25.23
CA SER A 115 -16.25 -21.11 24.79
C SER A 115 -17.00 -19.87 24.33
N CYS A 116 -17.87 -20.04 23.34
CA CYS A 116 -18.68 -18.96 22.82
C CYS A 116 -19.63 -18.44 23.90
N PRO A 117 -19.64 -17.12 24.20
CA PRO A 117 -20.52 -16.57 25.24
C PRO A 117 -22.02 -16.73 24.90
N LEU A 118 -22.35 -16.97 23.63
CA LEU A 118 -23.73 -17.09 23.15
C LEU A 118 -24.21 -18.54 23.02
N CYS A 119 -23.40 -19.42 22.40
CA CYS A 119 -23.80 -20.81 22.15
C CYS A 119 -23.04 -21.84 22.99
N ARG A 120 -22.05 -21.40 23.79
CA ARG A 120 -21.16 -22.26 24.59
C ARG A 120 -20.35 -23.28 23.78
N GLY A 121 -20.36 -23.19 22.45
CA GLY A 121 -19.54 -24.01 21.57
C GLY A 121 -18.05 -23.73 21.78
N PRO A 122 -17.17 -24.73 21.55
CA PRO A 122 -15.75 -24.58 21.77
C PRO A 122 -15.15 -23.53 20.82
N LEU A 123 -14.32 -22.66 21.37
CA LEU A 123 -13.50 -21.70 20.65
C LEU A 123 -12.03 -22.09 20.82
N ARG A 124 -11.21 -21.75 19.82
CA ARG A 124 -9.75 -21.87 19.88
C ARG A 124 -9.15 -20.48 19.83
N ALA A 125 -7.95 -20.33 20.38
CA ALA A 125 -7.18 -19.12 20.19
C ALA A 125 -6.98 -18.84 18.69
N ILE A 126 -6.99 -17.56 18.31
CA ILE A 126 -6.76 -17.16 16.93
C ILE A 126 -5.28 -17.41 16.63
N GLU A 127 -4.98 -18.26 15.64
CA GLU A 127 -3.60 -18.48 15.21
C GLU A 127 -3.01 -17.16 14.68
N GLY A 128 -1.93 -16.69 15.31
CA GLY A 128 -1.32 -15.38 15.03
C GLY A 128 -1.50 -14.35 16.15
N SER A 129 -2.48 -14.52 17.04
CA SER A 129 -2.40 -13.98 18.41
C SER A 129 -1.65 -15.00 19.24
N GLY A 130 -0.33 -15.09 19.04
CA GLY A 130 0.52 -15.82 19.98
C GLY A 130 0.23 -15.31 21.40
N PRO A 131 0.47 -16.11 22.44
CA PRO A 131 0.43 -15.59 23.80
C PRO A 131 1.33 -14.35 23.81
N VAL A 132 0.73 -13.18 24.04
CA VAL A 132 1.49 -12.03 24.53
C VAL A 132 2.00 -12.55 25.86
N ASP A 133 3.27 -12.95 25.89
CA ASP A 133 3.94 -13.27 27.14
C ASP A 133 3.64 -12.06 28.05
N PRO A 134 2.96 -12.24 29.19
CA PRO A 134 2.56 -11.13 30.04
C PRO A 134 3.76 -10.31 30.55
N ASN A 135 4.99 -10.80 30.36
CA ASN A 135 6.23 -10.06 30.60
C ASN A 135 6.70 -9.18 29.43
N VAL A 136 6.05 -9.25 28.26
CA VAL A 136 6.37 -8.48 27.06
C VAL A 136 5.43 -7.28 26.99
N ILE A 137 5.95 -6.14 27.43
CA ILE A 137 5.24 -4.85 27.43
C ILE A 137 5.34 -4.24 26.03
N ASP A 138 4.19 -3.88 25.47
CA ASP A 138 4.01 -3.09 24.24
C ASP A 138 3.08 -1.92 24.60
N SER A 139 3.68 -0.77 24.89
CA SER A 139 3.05 0.40 25.48
C SER A 139 2.16 1.14 24.48
N ASN A 140 2.57 1.20 23.21
CA ASN A 140 1.85 1.89 22.14
C ASN A 140 0.92 0.95 21.33
N ARG A 141 1.01 -0.38 21.55
CA ARG A 141 0.22 -1.43 20.89
C ARG A 141 0.39 -1.49 19.38
N ASN A 142 1.55 -1.08 18.87
CA ASN A 142 1.85 -1.15 17.45
C ASN A 142 2.31 -2.56 17.01
N GLY A 143 2.47 -3.49 17.96
CA GLY A 143 2.85 -4.88 17.73
C GLY A 143 4.34 -5.16 17.83
N ILE A 144 5.17 -4.17 18.16
CA ILE A 144 6.60 -4.30 18.47
C ILE A 144 6.77 -4.08 19.98
N PRO A 145 7.39 -5.01 20.72
CA PRO A 145 7.62 -4.82 22.16
C PRO A 145 8.54 -3.65 22.49
N ASP A 146 8.30 -2.99 23.63
CA ASP A 146 9.08 -1.83 24.12
C ASP A 146 10.59 -2.11 24.20
N VAL A 147 10.96 -3.34 24.58
CA VAL A 147 12.38 -3.76 24.66
C VAL A 147 13.01 -3.74 23.27
N VAL A 148 12.28 -4.25 22.26
CA VAL A 148 12.74 -4.30 20.88
C VAL A 148 12.76 -2.89 20.27
N GLU A 149 11.77 -2.06 20.54
CA GLU A 149 11.76 -0.67 20.11
C GLU A 149 12.97 0.10 20.64
N LYS A 150 13.30 -0.06 21.92
CA LYS A 150 14.52 0.53 22.51
C LYS A 150 15.81 0.02 21.84
N GLU A 151 15.90 -1.28 21.53
CA GLU A 151 17.05 -1.85 20.81
C GLU A 151 17.22 -1.30 19.39
N LEU A 152 16.11 -0.89 18.76
CA LEU A 152 16.06 -0.26 17.44
C LEU A 152 16.26 1.27 17.50
N GLY A 153 16.29 1.86 18.70
CA GLY A 153 16.36 3.31 18.89
C GLY A 153 15.03 4.04 18.63
N LEU A 154 13.91 3.31 18.73
CA LEU A 154 12.55 3.82 18.62
C LEU A 154 12.00 4.20 20.01
N ASP A 155 10.99 5.07 20.03
CA ASP A 155 10.29 5.47 21.25
C ASP A 155 9.12 4.51 21.51
N PRO A 156 9.09 3.80 22.65
CA PRO A 156 8.02 2.84 22.95
C PRO A 156 6.64 3.45 23.21
N THR A 157 6.57 4.76 23.39
CA THR A 157 5.31 5.47 23.61
C THR A 157 4.75 6.10 22.35
N ASP A 158 5.52 6.10 21.26
CA ASP A 158 5.16 6.67 19.96
C ASP A 158 4.35 5.64 19.15
N PRO A 159 3.04 5.83 18.90
CA PRO A 159 2.24 4.88 18.14
C PRO A 159 2.69 4.71 16.68
N ASP A 160 3.42 5.68 16.12
CA ASP A 160 3.89 5.65 14.75
C ASP A 160 5.33 5.11 14.61
N SER A 161 5.95 4.65 15.70
CA SER A 161 7.32 4.11 15.68
C SER A 161 7.48 2.92 14.72
N ALA A 162 6.45 2.08 14.56
CA ALA A 162 6.43 0.97 13.62
C ALA A 162 6.41 1.41 12.14
N GLU A 163 5.95 2.64 11.85
CA GLU A 163 5.93 3.22 10.51
C GLU A 163 7.27 3.88 10.13
N LYS A 164 8.22 3.96 11.07
CA LYS A 164 9.57 4.46 10.76
C LYS A 164 10.26 3.52 9.78
N THR A 165 10.93 4.12 8.81
CA THR A 165 11.61 3.42 7.73
C THR A 165 13.03 3.08 8.12
N ASP A 166 13.43 1.84 7.90
CA ASP A 166 14.80 1.38 8.16
C ASP A 166 15.74 1.67 6.96
N PRO A 167 17.04 1.35 7.05
CA PRO A 167 17.97 1.54 5.94
C PRO A 167 17.64 0.73 4.67
N SER A 168 16.84 -0.33 4.78
CA SER A 168 16.35 -1.11 3.63
C SER A 168 15.19 -0.43 2.90
N GLY A 169 14.66 0.68 3.42
CA GLY A 169 13.57 1.43 2.79
C GLY A 169 12.19 0.82 3.02
N PHE A 170 12.06 -0.06 4.02
CA PHE A 170 10.79 -0.63 4.47
C PHE A 170 10.48 -0.15 5.89
N THR A 171 9.19 -0.10 6.23
CA THR A 171 8.80 0.20 7.61
C THR A 171 9.04 -1.00 8.52
N TYR A 172 9.22 -0.76 9.82
CA TYR A 172 9.32 -1.86 10.79
C TYR A 172 8.05 -2.71 10.81
N ALA A 173 6.88 -2.12 10.56
CA ALA A 173 5.61 -2.83 10.37
C ALA A 173 5.65 -3.79 9.17
N GLU A 174 6.19 -3.36 8.03
CA GLU A 174 6.35 -4.21 6.83
C GLU A 174 7.31 -5.38 7.10
N LYS A 175 8.43 -5.13 7.80
CA LYS A 175 9.38 -6.18 8.20
C LYS A 175 8.76 -7.15 9.21
N LEU A 176 7.97 -6.66 10.16
CA LEU A 176 7.26 -7.49 11.13
C LEU A 176 6.24 -8.40 10.45
N ASN A 177 5.53 -7.90 9.44
CA ASN A 177 4.63 -8.72 8.63
C ASN A 177 5.39 -9.81 7.85
N GLU A 178 6.56 -9.48 7.29
CA GLU A 178 7.43 -10.46 6.63
C GLU A 178 7.91 -11.55 7.61
N LEU A 179 8.25 -11.19 8.85
CA LEU A 179 8.61 -12.13 9.91
C LEU A 179 7.47 -13.11 10.21
N ARG A 180 6.24 -12.60 10.35
CA ARG A 180 5.03 -13.40 10.56
C ARG A 180 4.74 -14.33 9.38
N LEU A 181 4.87 -13.84 8.15
CA LEU A 181 4.69 -14.64 6.94
C LEU A 181 5.70 -15.79 6.86
N ARG A 182 6.95 -15.55 7.25
CA ARG A 182 8.02 -16.56 7.30
C ARG A 182 7.94 -17.47 8.53
N LYS A 183 6.98 -17.24 9.45
CA LYS A 183 6.78 -18.00 10.70
C LYS A 183 8.05 -18.09 11.55
N LEU A 184 8.84 -17.02 11.57
CA LEU A 184 10.07 -16.94 12.35
C LEU A 184 9.76 -16.74 13.85
N PRO A 185 10.65 -17.18 14.75
CA PRO A 185 10.40 -17.08 16.19
C PRO A 185 10.35 -15.62 16.66
N SER A 186 9.27 -15.24 17.34
CA SER A 186 9.08 -13.89 17.89
C SER A 186 10.16 -13.48 18.91
N ALA A 187 10.83 -14.45 19.55
CA ALA A 187 11.92 -14.19 20.48
C ALA A 187 13.15 -13.57 19.80
N GLU A 188 13.37 -13.82 18.51
CA GLU A 188 14.47 -13.23 17.72
C GLU A 188 14.03 -11.98 16.94
N MET A 189 12.85 -11.41 17.25
CA MET A 189 12.28 -10.28 16.52
C MET A 189 13.25 -9.10 16.40
N GLY A 190 13.89 -8.68 17.51
CA GLY A 190 14.83 -7.55 17.49
C GLY A 190 16.01 -7.77 16.53
N LYS A 191 16.55 -8.99 16.48
CA LYS A 191 17.64 -9.37 15.57
C LYS A 191 17.22 -9.22 14.10
N TYR A 192 16.03 -9.69 13.73
CA TYR A 192 15.52 -9.56 12.36
C TYR A 192 15.14 -8.13 11.99
N LEU A 193 14.47 -7.40 12.90
CA LEU A 193 14.09 -6.02 12.63
C LEU A 193 15.31 -5.10 12.50
N LYS A 194 16.39 -5.39 13.23
CA LYS A 194 17.66 -4.64 13.15
C LYS A 194 18.49 -4.98 11.92
N ASP A 195 18.38 -6.20 11.40
CA ASP A 195 19.13 -6.62 10.21
C ASP A 195 18.61 -5.92 8.94
N PRO A 196 19.43 -5.09 8.26
CA PRO A 196 19.03 -4.44 7.01
C PRO A 196 18.76 -5.42 5.86
N LYS A 197 19.35 -6.62 5.90
CA LYS A 197 19.13 -7.66 4.87
C LYS A 197 17.82 -8.41 5.03
N PHE A 198 17.23 -8.33 6.22
CA PHE A 198 15.92 -8.89 6.45
C PHE A 198 14.86 -7.86 6.04
N HIS A 199 14.32 -8.01 4.83
CA HIS A 199 13.29 -7.13 4.32
C HIS A 199 12.30 -7.89 3.41
N PRO A 200 11.08 -7.34 3.19
CA PRO A 200 10.21 -7.80 2.11
C PRO A 200 10.87 -7.63 0.74
N ALA A 201 10.44 -8.36 -0.29
CA ALA A 201 10.99 -8.20 -1.64
C ALA A 201 10.93 -6.75 -2.13
N TYR A 202 12.03 -6.23 -2.70
CA TYR A 202 12.12 -4.86 -3.20
C TYR A 202 11.06 -4.51 -4.24
N ALA A 203 10.52 -5.50 -4.98
CA ALA A 203 9.39 -5.27 -5.87
C ALA A 203 8.17 -4.63 -5.17
N LYS A 204 7.95 -4.88 -3.87
CA LYS A 204 6.87 -4.24 -3.08
C LYS A 204 7.09 -2.73 -2.84
N ARG A 205 8.31 -2.24 -3.07
CA ARG A 205 8.72 -0.82 -2.95
C ARG A 205 8.60 -0.06 -4.27
N LEU A 206 8.47 -0.79 -5.38
CA LEU A 206 8.41 -0.25 -6.73
C LEU A 206 6.96 0.05 -7.13
N TYR A 207 6.78 1.11 -7.90
CA TYR A 207 5.50 1.43 -8.53
C TYR A 207 5.70 1.93 -9.96
N ILE A 208 4.63 1.86 -10.75
CA ILE A 208 4.64 2.33 -12.13
C ILE A 208 4.24 3.80 -12.14
N GLU A 209 5.12 4.68 -12.61
CA GLU A 209 4.79 6.10 -12.79
C GLU A 209 4.13 6.32 -14.16
N SER A 210 4.67 5.72 -15.22
CA SER A 210 4.05 5.78 -16.54
C SER A 210 4.44 4.61 -17.43
N ILE A 211 3.56 4.28 -18.36
CA ILE A 211 3.85 3.34 -19.47
C ILE A 211 3.68 4.14 -20.75
N LYS A 212 4.76 4.30 -21.51
CA LYS A 212 4.79 5.07 -22.74
C LYS A 212 5.69 4.37 -23.75
N ARG A 213 5.40 4.54 -25.03
CA ARG A 213 6.39 4.20 -26.07
C ARG A 213 7.46 5.29 -26.05
N SER A 214 8.72 4.91 -25.98
CA SER A 214 9.81 5.88 -26.13
C SER A 214 9.99 6.24 -27.59
N MET A 215 10.37 7.48 -27.85
CA MET A 215 10.86 7.89 -29.15
C MET A 215 12.28 7.37 -29.32
N LEU A 216 12.59 6.79 -30.47
CA LEU A 216 13.98 6.51 -30.81
C LEU A 216 14.71 7.85 -30.99
N PRO A 217 16.00 7.95 -30.62
CA PRO A 217 16.79 9.17 -30.79
C PRO A 217 17.17 9.42 -32.26
N ILE A 218 16.28 9.12 -33.20
CA ILE A 218 16.47 9.29 -34.64
C ILE A 218 15.23 9.87 -35.31
N LYS A 219 15.47 10.67 -36.34
CA LYS A 219 14.43 11.21 -37.21
C LYS A 219 14.80 11.00 -38.67
N LEU A 220 13.92 10.37 -39.44
CA LEU A 220 14.13 10.24 -40.88
C LEU A 220 13.90 11.60 -41.54
N ILE A 221 14.95 12.18 -42.12
CA ILE A 221 14.86 13.51 -42.75
C ILE A 221 14.48 13.39 -44.22
N LYS A 222 15.18 12.52 -44.95
CA LYS A 222 15.01 12.37 -46.39
C LYS A 222 15.54 11.02 -46.85
N VAL A 223 14.93 10.46 -47.88
CA VAL A 223 15.49 9.36 -48.67
C VAL A 223 15.76 9.86 -50.08
N THR A 224 16.97 9.62 -50.59
CA THR A 224 17.37 10.00 -51.95
C THR A 224 17.58 8.72 -52.77
N PRO A 225 16.69 8.43 -53.75
CA PRO A 225 16.82 7.25 -54.59
C PRO A 225 17.97 7.38 -55.58
N HIS A 226 18.68 6.28 -55.82
CA HIS A 226 19.80 6.19 -56.76
C HIS A 226 19.64 4.98 -57.68
N GLY A 227 18.73 5.09 -58.66
CA GLY A 227 18.37 3.97 -59.54
C GLY A 227 17.30 3.05 -58.93
N GLU A 228 17.14 1.87 -59.51
CA GLU A 228 16.07 0.92 -59.15
C GLU A 228 16.37 0.09 -57.90
N ASP A 229 17.65 -0.15 -57.58
CA ASP A 229 18.04 -0.94 -56.39
C ASP A 229 17.93 -0.09 -55.11
N THR A 230 17.10 -0.51 -54.16
CA THR A 230 16.91 0.21 -52.88
C THR A 230 18.16 0.20 -52.01
N LYS A 231 19.13 -0.68 -52.26
CA LYS A 231 20.39 -0.75 -51.51
C LYS A 231 21.35 0.41 -51.81
N THR A 232 21.24 1.02 -52.98
CA THR A 232 22.07 2.16 -53.38
C THR A 232 21.52 3.48 -52.86
N TRP A 233 20.28 3.49 -52.38
CA TRP A 233 19.60 4.70 -51.92
C TRP A 233 20.26 5.27 -50.66
N THR A 234 20.30 6.59 -50.59
CA THR A 234 20.88 7.31 -49.45
C THR A 234 19.78 7.72 -48.49
N ILE A 235 19.87 7.27 -47.24
CA ILE A 235 18.91 7.56 -46.17
C ILE A 235 19.55 8.58 -45.23
N GLN A 236 19.00 9.79 -45.17
CA GLN A 236 19.46 10.83 -44.25
C GLN A 236 18.64 10.78 -42.97
N MET A 237 19.32 10.60 -41.83
CA MET A 237 18.70 10.60 -40.50
C MET A 237 19.39 11.59 -39.59
N ASP A 238 18.62 12.27 -38.76
CA ASP A 238 19.13 13.09 -37.67
C ASP A 238 19.14 12.25 -36.39
N GLU A 239 20.31 12.09 -35.77
CA GLU A 239 20.48 11.42 -34.49
C GLU A 239 20.57 12.42 -33.36
N THR A 240 19.76 12.23 -32.32
CA THR A 240 19.80 13.04 -31.09
C THR A 240 20.71 12.39 -30.07
N MET A 241 21.82 13.04 -29.73
CA MET A 241 22.79 12.56 -28.76
C MET A 241 22.28 12.74 -27.32
N PRO A 242 22.87 12.03 -26.32
CA PRO A 242 22.47 12.15 -24.91
C PRO A 242 22.57 13.58 -24.34
N ASN A 243 23.44 14.42 -24.91
CA ASN A 243 23.60 15.83 -24.54
C ASN A 243 22.59 16.77 -25.24
N GLY A 244 21.64 16.23 -26.01
CA GLY A 244 20.65 16.98 -26.78
C GLY A 244 21.15 17.53 -28.12
N SER A 245 22.42 17.34 -28.47
CA SER A 245 22.93 17.76 -29.79
C SER A 245 22.41 16.84 -30.90
N VAL A 246 22.09 17.41 -32.07
CA VAL A 246 21.61 16.66 -33.22
C VAL A 246 22.74 16.52 -34.24
N LYS A 247 22.97 15.29 -34.72
CA LYS A 247 23.92 15.01 -35.80
C LYS A 247 23.23 14.33 -36.96
N THR A 248 23.30 14.95 -38.13
CA THR A 248 22.84 14.31 -39.37
C THR A 248 23.84 13.24 -39.82
N ARG A 249 23.33 12.05 -40.09
CA ARG A 249 24.08 10.91 -40.64
C ARG A 249 23.40 10.34 -41.88
N PHE A 250 24.19 9.66 -42.69
CA PHE A 250 23.75 9.04 -43.93
C PHE A 250 23.92 7.52 -43.84
N TYR A 251 22.87 6.81 -44.19
CA TYR A 251 22.75 5.37 -44.09
C TYR A 251 22.28 4.75 -45.40
N LYS A 252 22.48 3.43 -45.52
CA LYS A 252 21.98 2.58 -46.60
C LYS A 252 21.19 1.41 -46.01
N GLN A 253 20.44 0.74 -46.86
CA GLN A 253 19.80 -0.52 -46.49
C GLN A 253 20.85 -1.56 -46.05
N GLY A 254 20.59 -2.25 -44.95
CA GLY A 254 21.50 -3.20 -44.31
C GLY A 254 22.44 -2.58 -43.27
N ASN A 255 22.47 -1.26 -43.09
CA ASN A 255 23.22 -0.67 -41.98
C ASN A 255 22.57 -1.04 -40.64
N VAL A 256 23.43 -1.39 -39.66
CA VAL A 256 23.05 -1.65 -38.28
C VAL A 256 23.31 -0.38 -37.47
N LEU A 257 22.25 0.12 -36.83
CA LEU A 257 22.24 1.25 -35.93
C LEU A 257 22.25 0.72 -34.49
N THR A 258 22.86 1.45 -33.55
CA THR A 258 22.86 1.05 -32.14
C THR A 258 22.37 2.20 -31.28
N PHE A 259 21.23 2.00 -30.62
CA PHE A 259 20.60 2.99 -29.75
C PHE A 259 20.14 2.30 -28.47
N ASN A 260 20.33 2.93 -27.31
CA ASN A 260 19.93 2.39 -26.00
C ASN A 260 20.39 0.94 -25.79
N GLU A 261 21.64 0.63 -26.18
CA GLU A 261 22.25 -0.72 -26.13
C GLU A 261 21.58 -1.78 -27.04
N ARG A 262 20.59 -1.39 -27.85
CA ARG A 262 19.91 -2.26 -28.83
C ARG A 262 20.40 -2.01 -30.24
N LYS A 263 20.40 -3.05 -31.06
CA LYS A 263 20.76 -2.96 -32.48
C LYS A 263 19.54 -3.00 -33.38
N TYR A 264 19.53 -2.12 -34.39
CA TYR A 264 18.47 -1.97 -35.37
C TYR A 264 19.03 -2.05 -36.79
N GLU A 265 18.56 -2.97 -37.61
CA GLU A 265 18.96 -3.11 -39.01
C GLU A 265 17.94 -2.45 -39.94
N ILE A 266 18.41 -1.63 -40.90
CA ILE A 266 17.54 -1.05 -41.93
C ILE A 266 17.22 -2.11 -42.99
N LYS A 267 16.04 -2.71 -42.93
CA LYS A 267 15.67 -3.85 -43.80
C LYS A 267 15.03 -3.48 -45.11
N ASN A 268 14.16 -2.47 -45.12
CA ASN A 268 13.36 -2.16 -46.30
C ASN A 268 13.04 -0.67 -46.40
N ILE A 269 12.80 -0.21 -47.63
CA ILE A 269 12.39 1.16 -47.94
C ILE A 269 11.17 1.07 -48.85
N LYS A 270 10.06 1.67 -48.43
CA LYS A 270 8.81 1.80 -49.19
C LYS A 270 8.55 3.28 -49.46
N PHE A 271 7.75 3.57 -50.47
CA PHE A 271 7.28 4.92 -50.72
C PHE A 271 5.78 4.91 -51.03
N GLU A 272 5.12 5.99 -50.66
CA GLU A 272 3.70 6.21 -50.94
C GLU A 272 3.54 7.60 -51.56
N ILE A 273 2.65 7.72 -52.55
CA ILE A 273 2.32 9.00 -53.17
C ILE A 273 1.08 9.52 -52.47
N ILE A 274 1.22 10.63 -51.76
CA ILE A 274 0.15 11.28 -51.01
C ILE A 274 -0.24 12.55 -51.75
N GLU A 275 -1.54 12.80 -51.86
CA GLU A 275 -2.07 14.05 -52.39
C GLU A 275 -2.24 15.05 -51.24
N GLU A 276 -1.45 16.13 -51.25
CA GLU A 276 -1.46 17.18 -50.23
C GLU A 276 -2.06 18.45 -50.83
N LYS A 277 -3.06 19.03 -50.16
CA LYS A 277 -3.63 20.33 -50.55
C LYS A 277 -2.68 21.45 -50.13
N VAL A 278 -2.35 22.35 -51.06
CA VAL A 278 -1.41 23.46 -50.81
C VAL A 278 -1.96 24.48 -49.81
N ASP A 279 -3.28 24.65 -49.77
CA ASP A 279 -3.98 25.59 -48.90
C ASP A 279 -5.22 24.96 -48.25
N ARG A 280 -5.65 25.48 -47.09
CA ARG A 280 -6.91 25.08 -46.40
C ARG A 280 -8.19 25.59 -47.08
N ARG A 281 -8.10 26.29 -48.22
CA ARG A 281 -9.25 26.85 -48.95
C ARG A 281 -9.88 25.81 -49.87
N GLU A 282 -11.20 25.89 -50.09
CA GLU A 282 -11.97 24.88 -50.84
C GLU A 282 -11.47 24.64 -52.28
N ASN A 283 -10.83 25.64 -52.91
CA ASN A 283 -10.28 25.57 -54.28
C ASN A 283 -8.74 25.48 -54.36
N SER A 284 -8.06 24.86 -53.39
CA SER A 284 -6.61 24.69 -53.45
C SER A 284 -6.18 23.61 -54.45
N GLN A 285 -5.11 23.85 -55.20
CA GLN A 285 -4.44 22.82 -55.99
C GLN A 285 -3.93 21.68 -55.08
N THR A 286 -4.09 20.43 -55.52
CA THR A 286 -3.50 19.25 -54.89
C THR A 286 -2.13 18.97 -55.52
N ILE A 287 -1.10 18.85 -54.68
CA ILE A 287 0.25 18.44 -55.10
C ILE A 287 0.44 16.97 -54.73
N LYS A 288 0.92 16.17 -55.68
CA LYS A 288 1.36 14.79 -55.43
C LYS A 288 2.75 14.82 -54.81
N LYS A 289 2.87 14.30 -53.59
CA LYS A 289 4.11 14.26 -52.83
C LYS A 289 4.45 12.82 -52.49
N THR A 290 5.64 12.39 -52.89
CA THR A 290 6.18 11.09 -52.52
C THR A 290 6.71 11.17 -51.09
N VAL A 291 6.25 10.26 -50.22
CA VAL A 291 6.71 10.12 -48.84
C VAL A 291 7.37 8.77 -48.69
N TYR A 292 8.59 8.76 -48.16
CA TYR A 292 9.34 7.54 -47.93
C TYR A 292 9.13 6.99 -46.51
N ASN A 293 9.04 5.67 -46.42
CA ASN A 293 8.93 4.91 -45.19
C ASN A 293 10.09 3.91 -45.12
N ILE A 294 10.83 3.89 -44.01
CA ILE A 294 11.85 2.87 -43.74
C ILE A 294 11.33 1.84 -42.75
N THR A 295 11.81 0.61 -42.86
CA THR A 295 11.55 -0.43 -41.87
C THR A 295 12.85 -0.81 -41.16
N LEU A 296 12.86 -0.60 -39.84
CA LEU A 296 13.94 -0.98 -38.94
C LEU A 296 13.57 -2.29 -38.26
N GLN A 297 14.48 -3.27 -38.23
CA GLN A 297 14.31 -4.53 -37.52
C GLN A 297 15.21 -4.53 -36.28
N GLU A 298 14.63 -4.74 -35.10
CA GLU A 298 15.38 -4.94 -33.85
C GLU A 298 15.92 -6.39 -33.78
N GLU A 299 16.92 -6.66 -32.92
CA GLU A 299 17.52 -8.01 -32.75
C GLU A 299 16.50 -9.11 -32.43
N ASP A 300 15.37 -8.76 -31.80
CA ASP A 300 14.29 -9.68 -31.46
C ASP A 300 13.33 -9.99 -32.63
N GLY A 301 13.54 -9.35 -33.78
CA GLY A 301 12.70 -9.48 -34.97
C GLY A 301 11.52 -8.52 -35.07
N SER A 302 11.33 -7.62 -34.08
CA SER A 302 10.29 -6.60 -34.14
C SER A 302 10.58 -5.55 -35.22
N MET A 303 9.53 -5.10 -35.91
CA MET A 303 9.62 -4.22 -37.08
C MET A 303 9.06 -2.85 -36.74
N ILE A 304 9.88 -1.82 -36.87
CA ILE A 304 9.53 -0.42 -36.63
C ILE A 304 9.47 0.30 -37.97
N THR A 305 8.42 1.10 -38.19
CA THR A 305 8.29 1.91 -39.42
C THR A 305 8.60 3.37 -39.10
N GLY A 306 9.57 3.93 -39.81
CA GLY A 306 9.90 5.36 -39.76
C GLY A 306 9.39 6.09 -41.00
N THR A 307 8.55 7.09 -40.81
CA THR A 307 8.04 7.93 -41.91
C THR A 307 8.86 9.22 -42.01
N GLU A 308 9.10 9.68 -43.24
CA GLU A 308 9.84 10.91 -43.50
C GLU A 308 9.29 12.12 -42.71
N LYS A 309 10.21 12.85 -42.07
CA LYS A 309 9.99 14.01 -41.20
C LYS A 309 9.16 13.76 -39.93
N LYS A 310 8.79 12.52 -39.64
CA LYS A 310 8.10 12.13 -38.40
C LYS A 310 9.06 11.48 -37.42
N GLU A 311 8.71 11.55 -36.14
CA GLU A 311 9.41 10.84 -35.07
C GLU A 311 9.18 9.34 -35.20
N ILE A 312 10.23 8.57 -34.90
CA ILE A 312 10.18 7.11 -34.96
C ILE A 312 9.98 6.60 -33.53
N TRP A 313 8.94 5.80 -33.34
CA TRP A 313 8.59 5.25 -32.03
C TRP A 313 9.12 3.82 -31.91
N GLU A 314 9.56 3.42 -30.72
CA GLU A 314 9.92 2.03 -30.44
C GLU A 314 8.73 1.08 -30.67
N SER A 315 9.04 -0.16 -31.07
CA SER A 315 8.00 -1.19 -31.27
C SER A 315 7.33 -1.59 -29.96
N LYS A 316 8.08 -1.53 -28.85
CA LYS A 316 7.64 -1.97 -27.52
C LYS A 316 7.27 -0.80 -26.64
N GLU A 317 6.40 -1.07 -25.68
CA GLU A 317 6.07 -0.13 -24.62
C GLU A 317 7.13 -0.20 -23.53
N ASN A 318 7.51 0.96 -23.01
CA ASN A 318 8.50 1.10 -21.95
C ASN A 318 7.75 1.54 -20.68
N ALA A 319 8.11 0.92 -19.57
CA ALA A 319 7.58 1.27 -18.26
C ALA A 319 8.63 2.10 -17.51
N LYS A 320 8.19 3.25 -16.98
CA LYS A 320 8.93 4.02 -16.00
C LYS A 320 8.53 3.53 -14.61
N ILE A 321 9.41 2.75 -14.02
CA ILE A 321 9.28 2.19 -12.67
C ILE A 321 10.08 3.07 -11.72
N VAL A 322 9.48 3.44 -10.59
CA VAL A 322 10.13 4.29 -9.59
C VAL A 322 10.15 3.57 -8.25
N ASP A 323 11.27 3.70 -7.58
CA ASP A 323 11.45 3.25 -6.21
C ASP A 323 10.98 4.32 -5.22
N ARG A 324 9.98 4.00 -4.38
CA ARG A 324 9.40 4.96 -3.42
C ARG A 324 10.39 5.42 -2.33
N PHE A 325 11.48 4.68 -2.08
CA PHE A 325 12.45 5.03 -1.04
C PHE A 325 13.63 5.83 -1.58
N THR A 326 14.25 5.37 -2.66
CA THR A 326 15.43 6.03 -3.23
C THR A 326 15.09 7.09 -4.28
N ASN A 327 13.84 7.16 -4.72
CA ASN A 327 13.40 7.94 -5.89
C ASN A 327 14.14 7.60 -7.19
N LYS A 328 14.86 6.48 -7.23
CA LYS A 328 15.56 6.01 -8.43
C LYS A 328 14.55 5.58 -9.48
N GLU A 329 14.78 6.04 -10.70
CA GLU A 329 13.90 5.80 -11.84
C GLU A 329 14.53 4.74 -12.75
N TYR A 330 13.72 3.79 -13.18
CA TYR A 330 14.09 2.70 -14.06
C TYR A 330 13.20 2.77 -15.29
N MET A 331 13.78 3.08 -16.45
CA MET A 331 13.09 3.00 -17.72
C MET A 331 13.41 1.64 -18.32
N VAL A 332 12.39 0.77 -18.39
CA VAL A 332 12.60 -0.62 -18.81
C VAL A 332 11.55 -1.14 -19.75
N SER A 333 11.97 -2.12 -20.54
CA SER A 333 11.19 -2.79 -21.56
C SER A 333 11.10 -4.29 -21.27
N VAL A 334 10.24 -4.99 -22.01
CA VAL A 334 10.07 -6.43 -21.85
C VAL A 334 11.40 -7.16 -22.08
N ASN A 335 11.74 -8.06 -21.15
CA ASN A 335 12.97 -8.86 -21.04
C ASN A 335 14.23 -8.14 -20.55
N GLU A 336 14.13 -6.89 -20.09
CA GLU A 336 15.25 -6.21 -19.45
C GLU A 336 15.35 -6.53 -17.96
N ASP A 337 16.58 -6.45 -17.44
CA ASP A 337 16.89 -6.72 -16.04
C ASP A 337 17.05 -5.40 -15.26
N ILE A 338 16.51 -5.35 -14.05
CA ILE A 338 16.71 -4.26 -13.08
C ILE A 338 17.36 -4.79 -11.82
N ALA A 339 18.28 -4.02 -11.26
CA ALA A 339 18.85 -4.26 -9.94
C ALA A 339 18.34 -3.19 -8.96
N VAL A 340 17.78 -3.65 -7.85
CA VAL A 340 17.21 -2.81 -6.79
C VAL A 340 17.81 -3.22 -5.45
N GLY A 341 18.20 -2.22 -4.66
CA GLY A 341 18.88 -2.43 -3.38
C GLY A 341 20.24 -1.75 -3.34
N ASP A 342 20.98 -2.04 -2.28
CA ASP A 342 22.32 -1.52 -2.03
C ASP A 342 23.22 -2.59 -1.38
N SER A 343 24.50 -2.27 -1.15
CA SER A 343 25.44 -3.21 -0.55
C SER A 343 25.16 -3.52 0.93
N LYS A 344 24.36 -2.70 1.63
CA LYS A 344 24.09 -2.83 3.07
C LYS A 344 22.86 -3.69 3.34
N ALA A 345 21.75 -3.40 2.68
CA ALA A 345 20.49 -4.12 2.74
C ALA A 345 20.42 -5.28 1.72
N GLY A 346 21.35 -5.35 0.77
CA GLY A 346 21.40 -6.38 -0.25
C GLY A 346 20.76 -5.93 -1.56
N GLU A 347 21.16 -6.60 -2.65
CA GLU A 347 20.68 -6.31 -4.01
C GLU A 347 19.84 -7.47 -4.54
N GLU A 348 18.67 -7.15 -5.08
CA GLU A 348 17.82 -8.10 -5.80
C GLU A 348 17.74 -7.73 -7.28
N LYS A 349 17.84 -8.75 -8.14
CA LYS A 349 17.73 -8.60 -9.59
C LYS A 349 16.37 -9.13 -10.06
N TYR A 350 15.72 -8.35 -10.91
CA TYR A 350 14.41 -8.66 -11.47
C TYR A 350 14.45 -8.54 -12.98
N LYS A 351 13.73 -9.42 -13.68
CA LYS A 351 13.51 -9.36 -15.11
C LYS A 351 12.09 -8.94 -15.43
N VAL A 352 11.91 -8.01 -16.35
CA VAL A 352 10.57 -7.55 -16.77
C VAL A 352 9.95 -8.60 -17.68
N LYS A 353 8.91 -9.29 -17.21
CA LYS A 353 8.24 -10.36 -17.97
C LYS A 353 7.15 -9.80 -18.88
N ILE A 354 6.33 -8.88 -18.36
CA ILE A 354 5.15 -8.36 -19.07
C ILE A 354 5.02 -6.86 -18.78
N ILE A 355 4.77 -6.08 -19.82
CA ILE A 355 4.30 -4.69 -19.74
C ILE A 355 2.95 -4.64 -20.45
N ASN A 356 1.92 -4.12 -19.79
CA ASN A 356 0.59 -3.97 -20.33
C ASN A 356 0.07 -2.55 -20.09
N SER A 357 0.14 -1.69 -21.09
CA SER A 357 -0.39 -0.32 -21.02
C SER A 357 -1.89 -0.26 -20.77
N ALA A 358 -2.69 -1.13 -21.40
CA ALA A 358 -4.15 -1.12 -21.26
C ALA A 358 -4.61 -1.37 -19.82
N LYS A 359 -3.91 -2.25 -19.10
CA LYS A 359 -4.16 -2.55 -17.68
C LYS A 359 -3.27 -1.76 -16.72
N LYS A 360 -2.39 -0.90 -17.23
CA LYS A 360 -1.33 -0.21 -16.49
C LYS A 360 -0.57 -1.14 -15.53
N LYS A 361 -0.18 -2.31 -16.02
CA LYS A 361 0.38 -3.40 -15.22
C LYS A 361 1.75 -3.81 -15.73
N VAL A 362 2.68 -4.03 -14.82
CA VAL A 362 4.01 -4.58 -15.11
C VAL A 362 4.23 -5.79 -14.21
N VAL A 363 4.73 -6.89 -14.77
CA VAL A 363 5.08 -8.10 -14.02
C VAL A 363 6.59 -8.25 -14.02
N LEU A 364 7.18 -8.26 -12.83
CA LEU A 364 8.59 -8.52 -12.58
C LEU A 364 8.79 -9.96 -12.13
N LEU A 365 9.84 -10.61 -12.63
CA LEU A 365 10.29 -11.93 -12.21
C LEU A 365 11.58 -11.78 -11.41
N ARG A 366 11.60 -12.17 -10.14
CA ARG A 366 12.83 -12.16 -9.34
C ARG A 366 13.75 -13.28 -9.78
N LEU A 367 15.00 -12.97 -10.12
CA LEU A 367 15.93 -13.94 -10.71
C LEU A 367 16.44 -15.00 -9.72
N SER A 368 16.36 -14.74 -8.41
CA SER A 368 16.87 -15.67 -7.40
C SER A 368 15.96 -16.89 -7.18
N ASP A 369 14.65 -16.72 -7.27
CA ASP A 369 13.66 -17.76 -6.96
C ASP A 369 12.51 -17.86 -7.98
N ASN A 370 12.58 -17.11 -9.08
CA ASN A 370 11.55 -17.02 -10.11
C ASN A 370 10.16 -16.62 -9.57
N THR A 371 10.10 -15.86 -8.48
CA THR A 371 8.84 -15.33 -7.97
C THR A 371 8.36 -14.15 -8.80
N GLU A 372 7.06 -14.13 -9.11
CA GLU A 372 6.43 -13.07 -9.90
C GLU A 372 5.82 -12.00 -9.00
N TYR A 373 6.11 -10.74 -9.30
CA TYR A 373 5.58 -9.58 -8.61
C TYR A 373 4.82 -8.70 -9.59
N GLU A 374 3.60 -8.37 -9.23
CA GLU A 374 2.76 -7.46 -9.99
C GLU A 374 2.94 -6.03 -9.46
N LEU A 375 3.39 -5.14 -10.32
CA LEU A 375 3.47 -3.72 -10.01
C LEU A 375 2.18 -3.03 -10.42
N LEU A 376 1.74 -2.12 -9.55
CA LEU A 376 0.58 -1.25 -9.78
C LEU A 376 1.03 0.19 -10.03
N PRO A 377 0.19 1.00 -10.68
CA PRO A 377 0.41 2.43 -10.80
C PRO A 377 0.48 3.09 -9.43
N GLY A 378 1.41 4.02 -9.26
CA GLY A 378 1.54 4.82 -8.06
C GLY A 378 1.89 6.26 -8.41
N GLU A 379 1.56 7.16 -7.50
CA GLU A 379 1.95 8.56 -7.62
C GLU A 379 3.16 8.83 -6.75
N ARG A 380 4.06 9.67 -7.25
CA ARG A 380 5.16 10.21 -6.46
C ARG A 380 4.54 11.10 -5.39
N LYS A 381 4.65 10.71 -4.12
CA LYS A 381 4.39 11.65 -3.03
C LYS A 381 5.47 12.73 -3.12
N GLU A 382 5.11 13.95 -3.49
CA GLU A 382 6.02 15.09 -3.41
C GLU A 382 6.60 15.12 -1.99
N ASN A 383 7.94 15.11 -1.92
CA ASN A 383 8.66 15.03 -0.66
C ASN A 383 8.13 16.07 0.33
N VAL A 384 7.60 15.61 1.46
CA VAL A 384 7.68 16.37 2.70
C VAL A 384 9.18 16.63 2.93
N PRO A 385 9.63 17.88 3.13
CA PRO A 385 11.05 18.17 3.30
C PRO A 385 11.60 17.31 4.43
N ALA A 386 12.78 16.74 4.17
CA ALA A 386 13.51 15.89 5.09
C ALA A 386 13.46 16.46 6.51
N ALA A 387 13.12 15.60 7.47
CA ALA A 387 13.17 15.92 8.89
C ALA A 387 14.54 16.55 9.21
N VAL A 388 14.49 17.82 9.60
CA VAL A 388 15.67 18.55 10.07
C VAL A 388 16.18 17.82 11.31
N ASN A 389 17.42 17.36 11.25
CA ASN A 389 18.15 16.81 12.40
C ASN A 389 17.96 17.74 13.62
N PRO A 390 17.44 17.28 14.77
CA PRO A 390 17.29 18.08 15.97
C PRO A 390 18.66 18.21 16.65
N GLY A 391 19.52 19.05 16.09
CA GLY A 391 20.90 19.22 16.57
C GLY A 391 21.50 20.61 16.38
N MET A 392 20.73 21.61 15.94
CA MET A 392 21.21 22.99 15.84
C MET A 392 20.44 23.92 16.80
N PRO A 393 21.13 24.65 17.69
CA PRO A 393 20.49 25.65 18.54
C PRO A 393 19.97 26.82 17.68
N PRO A 394 18.85 27.47 18.06
CA PRO A 394 18.27 28.55 17.28
C PRO A 394 19.18 29.79 17.33
N GLY A 395 19.71 30.22 16.18
CA GLY A 395 20.39 31.52 16.09
C GLY A 395 21.50 31.69 15.05
N ALA A 396 21.95 30.64 14.36
CA ALA A 396 23.05 30.79 13.39
C ALA A 396 22.56 30.65 11.94
N MET A 397 22.04 31.73 11.34
CA MET A 397 22.00 31.85 9.89
C MET A 397 23.32 32.48 9.40
N PRO A 398 24.10 31.83 8.51
CA PRO A 398 25.24 32.46 7.86
C PRO A 398 24.75 33.53 6.86
N PRO A 399 25.47 34.66 6.71
CA PRO A 399 25.07 35.73 5.79
C PRO A 399 25.25 35.25 4.34
N GLY A 400 24.19 35.25 3.53
CA GLY A 400 24.28 35.03 2.08
C GLY A 400 23.18 34.17 1.43
N ALA A 401 22.27 33.57 2.20
CA ALA A 401 21.20 32.73 1.64
C ALA A 401 19.87 33.48 1.51
N MET A 402 19.78 34.44 0.58
CA MET A 402 18.48 34.88 0.04
C MET A 402 18.54 34.85 -1.50
N PRO A 403 17.79 33.95 -2.17
CA PRO A 403 17.55 34.08 -3.61
C PRO A 403 16.62 35.29 -3.88
N PRO A 404 16.83 36.04 -4.98
CA PRO A 404 15.99 37.20 -5.29
C PRO A 404 14.59 36.73 -5.70
N GLY A 405 13.55 37.19 -4.98
CA GLY A 405 12.15 37.01 -5.39
C GLY A 405 11.14 36.61 -4.30
N ALA A 406 11.57 36.32 -3.06
CA ALA A 406 10.66 35.94 -1.98
C ALA A 406 10.31 37.13 -1.06
N MET A 407 9.44 38.03 -1.52
CA MET A 407 8.66 38.88 -0.62
C MET A 407 7.17 38.80 -0.99
N PRO A 408 6.32 38.19 -0.14
CA PRO A 408 4.86 38.29 -0.30
C PRO A 408 4.39 39.70 0.11
N PRO A 409 3.40 40.29 -0.59
CA PRO A 409 2.87 41.60 -0.27
C PRO A 409 2.01 41.52 1.01
N GLY A 410 2.39 42.26 2.06
CA GLY A 410 1.55 42.43 3.25
C GLY A 410 2.24 42.59 4.61
N ALA A 411 3.56 42.43 4.70
CA ALA A 411 4.27 42.57 5.98
C ALA A 411 4.87 43.99 6.16
N MET A 412 4.02 44.98 6.40
CA MET A 412 4.42 46.22 7.08
C MET A 412 3.40 46.52 8.17
N GLN A 413 3.75 46.25 9.44
CA GLN A 413 3.10 46.90 10.57
C GLN A 413 3.93 48.14 10.99
N PRO A 414 3.30 49.30 11.27
CA PRO A 414 4.01 50.53 11.64
C PRO A 414 4.62 50.44 13.04
N GLY A 415 5.78 51.06 13.19
CA GLY A 415 6.67 50.93 14.34
C GLY A 415 6.14 51.46 15.68
N ALA A 416 6.55 50.78 16.75
CA ALA A 416 6.58 51.33 18.09
C ALA A 416 7.94 51.99 18.31
N MET A 417 7.98 53.32 18.21
CA MET A 417 9.09 54.13 18.74
C MET A 417 9.06 54.02 20.28
N GLN A 418 10.13 53.50 20.89
CA GLN A 418 10.39 53.73 22.31
C GLN A 418 11.23 55.01 22.46
N PRO A 419 10.85 55.96 23.34
CA PRO A 419 11.68 57.12 23.62
C PRO A 419 12.81 56.77 24.60
N VAL A 420 14.02 57.13 24.20
CA VAL A 420 15.24 57.08 25.03
C VAL A 420 15.21 58.27 26.00
N MET A 421 15.30 58.01 27.31
CA MET A 421 15.63 59.04 28.31
C MET A 421 17.15 59.22 28.42
N PRO A 422 17.66 60.45 28.57
CA PRO A 422 19.09 60.73 28.69
C PRO A 422 19.59 60.51 30.13
N PRO A 423 20.92 60.39 30.34
CA PRO A 423 21.49 60.09 31.64
C PRO A 423 21.46 61.32 32.55
N VAL A 424 21.23 61.10 33.85
CA VAL A 424 21.45 62.08 34.91
C VAL A 424 22.76 61.69 35.62
N GLU A 425 23.57 62.71 35.92
CA GLU A 425 24.88 62.67 36.60
C GLU A 425 24.92 61.83 37.88
#